data_AF-A0A2M8Q6Y6-F1
#
_entry.id   AF-A0A2M8Q6Y6-F1
#
_cell.length_a   1.000
_cell.length_b   1.000
_cell.length_c   1.000
_cell.angle_alpha   90.00
_cell.angle_beta   90.00
_cell.angle_gamma   90.00
#
_symmetry.space_group_name_H-M   'P 1'
#
loop_
_entity.id
_entity.type
_entity.pdbx_description
1 polymer ?
#
loop_
_entity_poly.entity_id
_entity_poly.type
_entity_poly.pdbx_seq_one_letter_code
_entity_poly.pdbx_strand_id
1 'polypeptide(L)'
;WCGPTGANTTLLVEKLIEHAIDVSPVEATLLALGIYEDTGNLTYASTTHRDAAALAWLLEPQRGVNLGEVNEFLHHPVTEEQRKLLQVLMDACEFLEIEGHTIIITMASAPGFSDELSTLAARLRDFHEPDALFLV
;
A
#
# COMPACT_ATOMS: atom_id res chain seq x y z
N TRP A 1 4.39 -18.39 -9.29
CA TRP A 1 5.63 -18.33 -8.50
C TRP A 1 5.25 -17.67 -7.19
N CYS A 2 5.69 -18.19 -6.04
CA CYS A 2 5.42 -17.56 -4.73
C CYS A 2 6.64 -17.71 -3.83
N GLY A 3 6.86 -16.73 -2.96
CA GLY A 3 7.94 -16.72 -1.98
C GLY A 3 7.68 -15.63 -0.92
N PRO A 4 8.39 -15.66 0.22
CA PRO A 4 8.21 -14.65 1.26
C PRO A 4 8.84 -13.32 0.81
N THR A 5 8.02 -12.39 0.35
CA THR A 5 8.35 -10.99 0.01
C THR A 5 7.22 -10.08 0.46
N GLY A 6 7.52 -8.79 0.67
CA GLY A 6 6.52 -7.78 0.98
C GLY A 6 5.64 -7.44 -0.23
N ALA A 7 6.21 -7.47 -1.43
CA ALA A 7 5.50 -7.22 -2.69
C ALA A 7 5.60 -8.41 -3.64
N ASN A 8 4.53 -8.70 -4.40
CA ASN A 8 4.60 -9.68 -5.50
C ASN A 8 5.49 -9.14 -6.63
N THR A 9 5.52 -7.81 -6.80
CA THR A 9 6.38 -7.10 -7.77
C THR A 9 7.86 -7.41 -7.56
N THR A 10 8.30 -7.63 -6.32
CA THR A 10 9.67 -8.07 -5.99
C THR A 10 10.02 -9.37 -6.70
N LEU A 11 9.12 -10.35 -6.71
CA LEU A 11 9.36 -11.65 -7.38
C LEU A 11 9.49 -11.48 -8.90
N LEU A 12 8.74 -10.53 -9.49
CA LEU A 12 8.85 -10.21 -10.90
C LEU A 12 10.19 -9.56 -11.23
N VAL A 13 10.62 -8.58 -10.43
CA VAL A 13 11.91 -7.89 -10.62
C VAL A 13 13.08 -8.87 -10.53
N GLU A 14 13.08 -9.77 -9.55
CA GLU A 14 14.09 -10.82 -9.45
C GLU A 14 14.16 -11.69 -10.70
N LYS A 15 13.02 -11.98 -11.33
CA LYS A 15 12.99 -12.74 -12.59
C LYS A 15 13.54 -11.96 -13.76
N LEU A 16 13.26 -10.66 -13.85
CA LEU A 16 13.84 -9.80 -14.87
C LEU A 16 15.37 -9.76 -14.74
N ILE A 17 15.88 -9.67 -13.51
CA ILE A 17 17.32 -9.75 -13.20
C ILE A 17 17.91 -11.09 -13.65
N GLU A 18 17.30 -12.21 -13.24
CA GLU A 18 17.77 -13.57 -13.56
C GLU A 18 17.86 -13.81 -15.07
N HIS A 19 16.93 -13.25 -15.84
CA HIS A 19 16.87 -13.42 -17.29
C HIS A 19 17.59 -12.30 -18.06
N ALA A 20 18.27 -11.38 -17.37
CA ALA A 20 18.94 -10.22 -17.95
C ALA A 20 18.03 -9.41 -18.90
N ILE A 21 16.77 -9.20 -18.47
CA ILE A 21 15.79 -8.41 -19.21
C ILE A 21 15.90 -6.95 -18.76
N ASP A 22 16.21 -6.08 -19.72
CA ASP A 22 16.15 -4.64 -19.50
C ASP A 22 14.71 -4.16 -19.38
N VAL A 23 14.51 -3.14 -18.56
CA VAL A 23 13.23 -2.45 -18.38
C VAL A 23 13.35 -1.02 -18.88
N SER A 24 12.30 -0.54 -19.53
CA SER A 24 12.18 0.88 -19.87
C SER A 24 11.98 1.72 -18.60
N PRO A 25 12.24 3.04 -18.66
CA PRO A 25 11.99 3.94 -17.53
C PRO A 25 10.57 3.92 -16.98
N VAL A 26 9.59 3.76 -17.85
CA VAL A 26 8.18 3.66 -17.44
C VAL A 26 7.91 2.35 -16.70
N GLU A 27 8.42 1.22 -17.21
CA GLU A 27 8.28 -0.08 -16.55
C GLU A 27 9.01 -0.09 -15.20
N ALA A 28 10.23 0.46 -15.14
CA ALA A 28 10.98 0.56 -13.91
C ALA A 28 10.25 1.40 -12.84
N THR A 29 9.65 2.52 -13.26
CA THR A 29 8.86 3.39 -12.38
C THR A 29 7.62 2.66 -11.85
N LEU A 30 6.89 1.94 -12.72
CA LEU A 30 5.72 1.17 -12.32
C LEU A 30 6.07 0.02 -11.36
N LEU A 31 7.17 -0.68 -11.62
CA LEU A 31 7.65 -1.75 -10.74
C LEU A 31 8.08 -1.18 -9.37
N ALA A 32 8.75 -0.02 -9.36
CA ALA A 32 9.13 0.64 -8.12
C ALA A 32 7.90 1.06 -7.31
N LEU A 33 6.89 1.64 -7.97
CA LEU A 33 5.61 2.00 -7.36
C LEU A 33 4.96 0.80 -6.66
N GLY A 34 4.88 -0.34 -7.38
CA GLY A 34 4.28 -1.55 -6.82
C GLY A 34 5.01 -2.08 -5.59
N ILE A 35 6.35 -1.99 -5.54
CA ILE A 35 7.09 -2.39 -4.33
C ILE A 35 6.89 -1.39 -3.20
N TYR A 36 6.96 -0.08 -3.48
CA TYR A 36 6.79 0.94 -2.45
C TYR A 36 5.38 0.91 -1.82
N GLU A 37 4.34 0.68 -2.62
CA GLU A 37 2.95 0.60 -2.15
C GLU A 37 2.75 -0.61 -1.22
N ASP A 38 3.08 -1.82 -1.68
CA ASP A 38 2.90 -3.06 -0.93
C ASP A 38 3.76 -3.12 0.36
N THR A 39 4.87 -2.38 0.40
CA THR A 39 5.80 -2.34 1.54
C THR A 39 5.64 -1.11 2.43
N GLY A 40 4.73 -0.19 2.09
CA GLY A 40 4.55 1.06 2.82
C GLY A 40 5.85 1.85 2.91
N ASN A 41 6.50 2.09 1.78
CA ASN A 41 7.85 2.67 1.74
C ASN A 41 8.89 1.88 2.55
N LEU A 42 8.85 0.55 2.45
CA LEU A 42 9.70 -0.39 3.20
C LEU A 42 9.52 -0.37 4.74
N THR A 43 8.39 0.15 5.24
CA THR A 43 8.15 0.26 6.69
C THR A 43 7.18 -0.79 7.24
N TYR A 44 6.40 -1.46 6.38
CA TYR A 44 5.48 -2.50 6.82
C TYR A 44 6.21 -3.74 7.32
N ALA A 45 5.64 -4.43 8.32
CA ALA A 45 6.25 -5.61 8.94
C ALA A 45 6.42 -6.82 7.99
N SER A 46 5.68 -6.85 6.88
CA SER A 46 5.82 -7.84 5.80
C SER A 46 7.04 -7.60 4.90
N THR A 47 7.64 -6.40 4.96
CA THR A 47 8.78 -6.02 4.13
C THR A 47 9.99 -6.90 4.41
N THR A 48 10.69 -7.31 3.35
CA THR A 48 11.90 -8.12 3.43
C THR A 48 13.09 -7.43 2.75
N HIS A 49 14.30 -7.91 3.03
CA HIS A 49 15.51 -7.45 2.35
C HIS A 49 15.46 -7.59 0.82
N ARG A 50 14.61 -8.49 0.30
CA ARG A 50 14.45 -8.74 -1.14
C ARG A 50 13.73 -7.58 -1.81
N ASP A 51 12.75 -6.98 -1.14
CA ASP A 51 12.03 -5.80 -1.63
C ASP A 51 12.99 -4.62 -1.75
N ALA A 52 13.84 -4.41 -0.74
CA ALA A 52 14.88 -3.38 -0.77
C ALA A 52 15.93 -3.63 -1.88
N ALA A 53 16.34 -4.88 -2.09
CA ALA A 53 17.28 -5.24 -3.15
C ALA A 53 16.69 -5.02 -4.56
N ALA A 54 15.42 -5.39 -4.75
CA ALA A 54 14.70 -5.15 -6.01
C ALA A 54 14.57 -3.65 -6.29
N LEU A 55 14.22 -2.84 -5.29
CA LEU A 55 14.22 -1.37 -5.42
C LEU A 55 15.61 -0.82 -5.73
N ALA A 56 16.65 -1.29 -5.05
CA ALA A 56 18.02 -0.84 -5.32
C ALA A 56 18.42 -1.07 -6.78
N TRP A 57 18.06 -2.23 -7.35
CA TRP A 57 18.29 -2.52 -8.76
C TRP A 57 17.47 -1.61 -9.68
N LEU A 58 16.18 -1.39 -9.40
CA LEU A 58 15.32 -0.51 -10.19
C LEU A 58 15.83 0.94 -10.19
N LEU A 59 16.35 1.42 -9.05
CA LEU A 59 16.83 2.79 -8.87
C LEU A 59 18.22 3.05 -9.47
N GLU A 60 18.86 2.05 -10.10
CA GLU A 60 20.09 2.30 -10.85
C GLU A 60 19.83 3.37 -11.93
N PRO A 61 20.72 4.38 -12.10
CA PRO A 61 20.48 5.53 -12.97
C PRO A 61 20.11 5.19 -14.41
N GLN A 62 20.64 4.06 -14.91
CA GLN A 62 20.40 3.56 -16.27
C GLN A 62 18.94 3.14 -16.52
N ARG A 63 18.19 2.78 -15.47
CA ARG A 63 16.77 2.43 -15.59
C ARG A 63 15.86 3.65 -15.53
N GLY A 64 16.32 4.78 -15.01
CA GLY A 64 15.60 6.05 -15.12
C GLY A 64 14.26 6.12 -14.39
N VAL A 65 14.15 5.48 -13.22
CA VAL A 65 12.94 5.58 -12.38
C VAL A 65 12.62 7.04 -12.08
N ASN A 66 11.37 7.44 -12.35
CA ASN A 66 10.88 8.77 -12.01
C ASN A 66 10.35 8.80 -10.58
N LEU A 67 11.22 9.10 -9.61
CA LEU A 67 10.83 9.22 -8.20
C LEU A 67 9.80 10.34 -7.94
N GLY A 68 9.69 11.34 -8.81
CA GLY A 68 8.65 12.36 -8.72
C GLY A 68 7.26 11.78 -8.95
N GLU A 69 7.12 10.96 -10.00
CA GLU A 69 5.88 10.21 -10.26
C GLU A 69 5.61 9.21 -9.14
N VAL A 70 6.60 8.44 -8.71
CA VAL A 70 6.44 7.51 -7.56
C VAL A 70 5.88 8.26 -6.36
N ASN A 71 6.46 9.40 -6.00
CA ASN A 71 6.00 10.21 -4.88
C ASN A 71 4.58 10.77 -5.08
N GLU A 72 4.25 11.23 -6.29
CA GLU A 72 2.91 11.74 -6.62
C GLU A 72 1.84 10.64 -6.51
N PHE A 73 2.13 9.44 -7.01
CA PHE A 73 1.19 8.31 -6.96
C PHE A 73 1.06 7.71 -5.56
N LEU A 74 2.13 7.67 -4.76
CA LEU A 74 2.05 7.15 -3.37
C LEU A 74 1.40 8.15 -2.40
N HIS A 75 1.45 9.44 -2.71
CA HIS A 75 0.80 10.47 -1.90
C HIS A 75 -0.57 10.82 -2.47
N HIS A 76 -1.59 10.06 -2.08
CA HIS A 76 -2.98 10.46 -2.27
C HIS A 76 -3.44 11.39 -1.14
N PRO A 77 -3.50 12.72 -1.34
CA PRO A 77 -4.16 13.60 -0.38
C PRO A 77 -5.63 13.18 -0.26
N VAL A 78 -6.12 13.12 0.97
CA VAL A 78 -7.53 12.78 1.24
C VAL A 78 -8.42 13.77 0.53
N THR A 79 -9.23 13.25 -0.39
CA THR A 79 -10.24 14.06 -1.08
C THR A 79 -11.27 14.55 -0.07
N GLU A 80 -11.98 15.64 -0.38
CA GLU A 80 -13.07 16.10 0.48
C GLU A 80 -14.17 15.03 0.67
N GLU A 81 -14.37 14.18 -0.33
CA GLU A 81 -15.30 13.05 -0.26
C GLU A 81 -14.80 11.98 0.69
N GLN A 82 -13.53 11.57 0.58
CA GLN A 82 -12.88 10.66 1.51
C GLN A 82 -12.89 11.20 2.94
N ARG A 83 -12.66 12.50 3.16
CA ARG A 83 -12.70 13.11 4.50
C ARG A 83 -14.09 13.01 5.11
N LYS A 84 -15.14 13.29 4.33
CA LYS A 84 -16.53 13.18 4.80
C LYS A 84 -16.89 11.73 5.11
N LEU A 85 -16.52 10.80 4.25
CA LEU A 85 -16.78 9.38 4.47
C LEU A 85 -16.01 8.86 5.67
N LEU A 86 -14.75 9.26 5.85
CA LEU A 86 -13.95 8.93 7.03
C LEU A 86 -14.62 9.38 8.32
N GLN A 87 -15.16 10.60 8.36
CA GLN A 87 -15.89 11.10 9.52
C GLN A 87 -17.11 10.22 9.83
N VAL A 88 -17.91 9.87 8.82
CA VAL A 88 -19.07 8.99 8.98
C VAL A 88 -18.64 7.61 9.50
N LEU A 89 -17.57 7.04 8.96
CA LEU A 89 -17.03 5.75 9.38
C LEU A 89 -16.50 5.79 10.81
N MET A 90 -15.83 6.86 11.22
CA MET A 90 -15.36 7.05 12.60
C MET A 90 -16.53 7.12 13.58
N ASP A 91 -17.59 7.84 13.22
CA ASP A 91 -18.79 7.97 14.05
C ASP A 91 -19.58 6.66 14.14
N ALA A 92 -19.45 5.78 13.14
CA ALA A 92 -20.10 4.47 13.06
C ALA A 92 -19.23 3.30 13.56
N CYS A 93 -18.04 3.56 14.11
CA CYS A 93 -17.16 2.50 14.62
C CYS A 93 -17.76 1.79 15.84
N GLU A 94 -17.97 0.48 15.70
CA GLU A 94 -18.29 -0.42 16.80
C GLU A 94 -17.01 -1.15 17.25
N PHE A 95 -16.71 -1.04 18.55
CA PHE A 95 -15.54 -1.67 19.17
C PHE A 95 -15.95 -2.96 19.87
N LEU A 96 -15.27 -4.05 19.54
CA LEU A 96 -15.47 -5.36 20.11
C LEU A 96 -14.17 -5.83 20.77
N GLU A 97 -14.27 -6.25 22.02
CA GLU A 97 -13.18 -6.90 22.75
C GLU A 97 -13.39 -8.40 22.75
N ILE A 98 -12.48 -9.16 22.14
CA ILE A 98 -12.53 -10.62 22.09
C ILE A 98 -11.20 -11.19 22.56
N GLU A 99 -11.19 -11.87 23.71
CA GLU A 99 -9.98 -12.49 24.29
C GLU A 99 -8.79 -11.50 24.44
N GLY A 100 -9.08 -10.23 24.69
CA GLY A 100 -8.08 -9.16 24.84
C GLY A 100 -7.59 -8.57 23.52
N HIS A 101 -8.22 -8.91 22.40
CA HIS A 101 -8.02 -8.26 21.11
C HIS A 101 -9.12 -7.25 20.82
N THR A 102 -8.72 -6.06 20.40
CA THR A 102 -9.62 -4.99 20.00
C THR A 102 -9.93 -5.11 18.50
N ILE A 103 -11.19 -5.35 18.18
CA ILE A 103 -11.71 -5.46 16.82
C ILE A 103 -12.64 -4.30 16.54
N ILE A 104 -12.44 -3.61 15.42
CA ILE A 104 -13.32 -2.54 14.97
C ILE A 104 -14.14 -3.03 13.78
N ILE A 105 -15.44 -2.80 13.84
CA ILE A 105 -16.35 -2.99 12.71
C ILE A 105 -16.99 -1.63 12.41
N THR A 106 -16.93 -1.20 11.16
CA THR A 106 -17.59 0.04 10.73
C THR A 106 -18.20 -0.15 9.34
N MET A 107 -19.29 0.54 9.08
CA MET A 107 -20.04 0.45 7.84
C MET A 107 -20.58 1.82 7.44
N ALA A 108 -20.47 2.15 6.16
CA ALA A 108 -21.09 3.37 5.62
C ALA A 108 -21.65 3.16 4.21
N SER A 109 -22.79 3.79 3.94
CA SER A 109 -23.31 3.86 2.58
C SER A 109 -22.65 5.03 1.83
N ALA A 110 -21.90 4.71 0.77
CA ALA A 110 -21.15 5.68 -0.03
C ALA A 110 -21.56 5.64 -1.51
N PRO A 111 -22.82 5.99 -1.85
CA PRO A 111 -23.29 5.96 -3.24
C PRO A 111 -22.52 6.99 -4.08
N GLY A 112 -21.88 6.53 -5.14
CA GLY A 112 -21.09 7.38 -6.04
C GLY A 112 -19.65 7.64 -5.58
N PHE A 113 -19.20 7.03 -4.47
CA PHE A 113 -17.80 7.07 -4.07
C PHE A 113 -16.97 6.22 -5.05
N SER A 114 -16.06 6.86 -5.79
CA SER A 114 -15.19 6.20 -6.77
C SER A 114 -13.74 6.06 -6.32
N ASP A 115 -13.40 6.61 -5.15
CA ASP A 115 -12.04 6.58 -4.60
C ASP A 115 -11.74 5.24 -3.90
N GLU A 116 -10.47 5.02 -3.55
CA GLU A 116 -10.03 3.81 -2.86
C GLU A 116 -10.33 3.81 -1.36
N LEU A 117 -10.97 2.75 -0.87
CA LEU A 117 -11.28 2.54 0.55
C LEU A 117 -10.06 2.17 1.41
N SER A 118 -9.00 1.60 0.80
CA SER A 118 -7.80 1.16 1.51
C SER A 118 -7.13 2.29 2.30
N THR A 119 -7.15 3.51 1.74
CA THR A 119 -6.62 4.71 2.41
C THR A 119 -7.42 5.09 3.66
N LEU A 120 -8.74 4.89 3.65
CA LEU A 120 -9.61 5.13 4.80
C LEU A 120 -9.40 4.06 5.87
N ALA A 121 -9.29 2.79 5.46
CA ALA A 121 -9.00 1.68 6.36
C ALA A 121 -7.65 1.85 7.07
N ALA A 122 -6.60 2.22 6.33
CA ALA A 122 -5.29 2.51 6.91
C ALA A 122 -5.37 3.61 7.97
N ARG A 123 -6.08 4.71 7.69
CA ARG A 123 -6.27 5.81 8.65
C ARG A 123 -7.05 5.39 9.90
N LEU A 124 -8.15 4.65 9.75
CA LEU A 124 -8.92 4.15 10.88
C LEU A 124 -8.06 3.25 11.78
N ARG A 125 -7.21 2.41 11.18
CA ARG A 125 -6.25 1.60 11.90
C ARG A 125 -5.20 2.46 12.61
N ASP A 126 -4.68 3.51 11.99
CA ASP A 126 -3.71 4.42 12.61
C ASP A 126 -4.31 5.23 13.77
N PHE A 127 -5.59 5.61 13.69
CA PHE A 127 -6.27 6.38 14.75
C PHE A 127 -6.61 5.56 15.98
N HIS A 128 -6.97 4.29 15.80
CA HIS A 128 -7.50 3.46 16.88
C HIS A 128 -6.59 2.30 17.28
N GLU A 129 -5.55 2.02 16.49
CA GLU A 129 -4.59 0.92 16.69
C GLU A 129 -5.23 -0.44 17.02
N PRO A 130 -6.28 -0.91 16.30
CA PRO A 130 -6.94 -2.17 16.61
C PRO A 130 -6.11 -3.38 16.12
N ASP A 131 -6.36 -4.55 16.71
CA ASP A 131 -5.83 -5.82 16.22
C ASP A 131 -6.47 -6.25 14.89
N ALA A 132 -7.74 -5.87 14.66
CA ALA A 132 -8.43 -6.09 13.39
C ALA A 132 -9.44 -4.99 13.05
N LEU A 133 -9.62 -4.73 11.76
CA LEU A 133 -10.57 -3.77 11.22
C LEU A 133 -11.40 -4.42 10.10
N PHE A 134 -12.72 -4.34 10.23
CA PHE A 134 -13.68 -4.68 9.19
C PHE A 134 -14.37 -3.39 8.73
N LEU A 135 -14.19 -3.05 7.46
CA LEU A 135 -14.78 -1.89 6.81
C LEU A 135 -15.72 -2.37 5.70
N VAL A 136 -16.98 -1.93 5.73
CA VAL A 136 -18.04 -2.33 4.78
C VAL A 136 -18.69 -1.14 4.10
#